data_AF-A0A7C5KS06-F1
#
_entry.id   AF-A0A7C5KS06-F1
#
_cell.length_a   1.000
_cell.length_b   1.000
_cell.length_c   1.000
_cell.angle_alpha   90.00
_cell.angle_beta   90.00
_cell.angle_gamma   90.00
#
_symmetry.space_group_name_H-M   'P 1'
#
loop_
_entity.id
_entity.type
_entity.pdbx_description
1 polymer ?
#
loop_
_entity_poly.entity_id
_entity_poly.type
_entity_poly.pdbx_seq_one_letter_code
_entity_poly.pdbx_strand_id
1 'polypeptide(L)'
;LIIGGVAAVILLWVIFKDHDFRSSRDNILGGIVIGLVILAAWYVTANIQVDVEGEPYNLTGYYEEWDMLSDDEEGKPAMGRPLSTQSFTFVNPSAQFVGFNLGGYQLSLLSFGVMAVFGVILGSLFWALVSKNFRIEWFASVRDFFNHLIGAVLMGIGGTLALGCTFGQGITGLSTLAVGSFLAFIGIVFGSALTMKIQYYKMLYEDASFLDALITSLVELKLLPKSMRRLEQL
;
A
#
# COMPACT_ATOMS: atom_id res chain seq x y z
N LEU A 1 -9.96 -0.97 23.55
CA LEU A 1 -11.23 -0.40 23.04
C LEU A 1 -11.37 1.10 23.33
N ILE A 2 -11.34 1.55 24.59
CA ILE A 2 -11.55 2.97 24.93
C ILE A 2 -10.54 3.92 24.26
N ILE A 3 -9.24 3.62 24.34
CA ILE A 3 -8.18 4.44 23.73
C ILE A 3 -8.34 4.55 22.21
N GLY A 4 -8.65 3.44 21.53
CA GLY A 4 -8.91 3.43 20.09
C GLY A 4 -10.15 4.24 19.71
N GLY A 5 -11.23 4.16 20.50
CA GLY A 5 -12.43 4.98 20.31
C GLY A 5 -12.15 6.47 20.46
N VAL A 6 -11.38 6.87 21.48
CA VAL A 6 -10.97 8.27 21.66
C VAL A 6 -10.11 8.76 20.49
N ALA A 7 -9.13 7.97 20.05
CA ALA A 7 -8.30 8.31 18.90
C ALA A 7 -9.12 8.47 17.61
N ALA A 8 -10.09 7.58 17.37
CA ALA A 8 -11.00 7.66 16.23
C ALA A 8 -11.83 8.94 16.26
N VAL A 9 -12.39 9.32 17.41
CA VAL A 9 -13.16 10.57 17.57
C VAL A 9 -12.29 11.79 17.31
N ILE A 10 -11.04 11.81 17.81
CA ILE A 10 -10.09 12.90 17.56
C ILE A 10 -9.78 13.01 16.06
N LEU A 11 -9.48 11.89 15.39
CA LEU A 11 -9.19 11.88 13.96
C LEU A 11 -10.38 12.36 13.13
N LEU A 12 -11.58 11.88 13.44
CA LEU A 12 -12.80 12.34 12.79
C LEU A 12 -13.01 13.84 13.02
N TRP A 13 -12.80 14.33 14.24
CA TRP A 13 -12.89 15.77 14.51
C TRP A 13 -11.89 16.59 13.69
N VAL A 14 -10.63 16.14 13.58
CA VAL A 14 -9.61 16.81 12.75
C VAL A 14 -10.00 16.82 11.28
N ILE A 15 -10.46 15.69 10.74
CA ILE A 15 -10.87 15.56 9.34
C ILE A 15 -12.07 16.47 9.03
N PHE A 16 -13.12 16.41 9.87
CA PHE A 16 -14.31 17.22 9.71
C PHE A 16 -14.14 18.67 10.20
N LYS A 17 -12.96 19.06 10.68
CA LYS A 17 -12.63 20.46 10.93
C LYS A 17 -12.23 21.17 9.65
N ASP A 18 -11.63 20.45 8.71
CA ASP A 18 -11.22 21.01 7.42
C ASP A 18 -12.46 21.39 6.57
N HIS A 19 -12.40 22.54 5.90
CA HIS A 19 -13.48 23.01 5.04
C HIS A 19 -13.45 22.29 3.69
N ASP A 20 -12.25 22.04 3.15
CA ASP A 20 -12.08 21.46 1.82
C ASP A 20 -12.58 20.02 1.81
N PHE A 21 -12.28 19.25 2.87
CA PHE A 21 -12.77 17.89 3.02
C PHE A 21 -14.29 17.80 3.08
N ARG A 22 -14.95 18.74 3.79
CA ARG A 22 -16.41 18.78 3.93
C ARG A 22 -17.15 19.27 2.69
N SER A 23 -16.52 20.13 1.90
CA SER A 23 -17.09 20.66 0.66
C SER A 23 -17.06 19.61 -0.46
N SER A 24 -16.02 18.79 -0.51
CA SER A 24 -15.84 17.74 -1.52
C SER A 24 -16.58 16.44 -1.16
N ARG A 25 -17.71 16.18 -1.82
CA ARG A 25 -18.45 14.91 -1.65
C ARG A 25 -17.62 13.69 -2.06
N ASP A 26 -16.73 13.84 -3.03
CA ASP A 26 -15.90 12.74 -3.53
C ASP A 26 -14.89 12.23 -2.49
N ASN A 27 -14.32 13.12 -1.68
CA ASN A 27 -13.37 12.74 -0.63
C ASN A 27 -14.06 11.96 0.49
N ILE A 28 -15.27 12.38 0.87
CA ILE A 28 -16.08 11.69 1.88
C ILE A 28 -16.51 10.31 1.36
N LEU A 29 -17.04 10.24 0.13
CA LEU A 29 -17.43 8.98 -0.49
C LEU A 29 -16.24 8.03 -0.65
N GLY A 30 -15.10 8.53 -1.12
CA GLY A 30 -13.87 7.75 -1.26
C GLY A 30 -13.41 7.17 0.09
N GLY A 31 -13.38 7.98 1.14
CA GLY A 31 -13.01 7.53 2.48
C GLY A 31 -13.94 6.44 3.03
N ILE A 32 -15.25 6.61 2.88
CA ILE A 32 -16.26 5.63 3.32
C ILE A 32 -16.11 4.32 2.52
N VAL A 33 -16.02 4.41 1.19
CA VAL A 33 -15.91 3.22 0.33
C VAL A 33 -14.64 2.45 0.64
N ILE A 34 -13.49 3.11 0.74
CA ILE A 34 -12.21 2.45 1.07
C ILE A 34 -12.29 1.80 2.45
N GLY A 35 -12.84 2.50 3.45
CA GLY A 35 -13.02 1.96 4.80
C GLY A 35 -13.90 0.71 4.82
N LEU A 36 -15.05 0.75 4.12
CA LEU A 36 -15.95 -0.41 4.01
C LEU A 36 -15.29 -1.58 3.29
N VAL A 37 -14.53 -1.33 2.22
CA VAL A 37 -13.81 -2.36 1.48
C VAL A 37 -12.76 -3.05 2.37
N ILE A 38 -12.02 -2.30 3.18
CA ILE A 38 -11.05 -2.87 4.11
C ILE A 38 -11.72 -3.71 5.20
N LEU A 39 -12.83 -3.21 5.78
CA LEU A 39 -13.61 -3.98 6.74
C LEU A 39 -14.19 -5.26 6.12
N ALA A 40 -14.68 -5.17 4.88
CA ALA A 40 -15.17 -6.33 4.14
C ALA A 40 -14.04 -7.34 3.88
N ALA A 41 -12.84 -6.90 3.54
CA ALA A 41 -11.69 -7.79 3.37
C ALA A 41 -11.30 -8.50 4.68
N TRP A 42 -11.26 -7.78 5.81
CA TRP A 42 -11.05 -8.41 7.12
C TRP A 42 -12.16 -9.39 7.47
N TYR A 43 -13.42 -9.02 7.22
CA TYR A 43 -14.55 -9.88 7.48
C TYR A 43 -14.48 -11.15 6.63
N VAL A 44 -14.30 -11.02 5.32
CA VAL A 44 -14.19 -12.16 4.41
C VAL A 44 -13.01 -13.04 4.81
N THR A 45 -11.80 -12.49 4.93
CA THR A 45 -10.61 -13.29 5.27
C THR A 45 -10.69 -13.95 6.65
N ALA A 46 -11.39 -13.35 7.62
CA ALA A 46 -11.61 -13.96 8.94
C ALA A 46 -12.70 -15.03 8.95
N ASN A 47 -13.66 -14.99 8.01
CA ASN A 47 -14.80 -15.91 7.95
C ASN A 47 -14.66 -16.99 6.86
N ILE A 48 -13.57 -17.01 6.07
CA ILE A 48 -13.28 -18.16 5.21
C ILE A 48 -12.94 -19.35 6.12
N GLN A 49 -13.89 -20.27 6.22
CA GLN A 49 -13.77 -21.53 6.93
C GLN A 49 -13.63 -22.66 5.89
N VAL A 50 -12.73 -23.60 6.18
CA VAL A 50 -12.59 -24.85 5.44
C VAL A 50 -13.21 -25.94 6.31
N ASP A 51 -14.19 -26.63 5.75
CA ASP A 51 -14.82 -27.78 6.39
C ASP A 51 -13.89 -29.00 6.21
N VAL A 52 -13.40 -29.54 7.32
CA VAL A 52 -12.57 -30.74 7.35
C VAL A 52 -13.26 -31.72 8.27
N GLU A 53 -13.71 -32.84 7.72
CA GLU A 53 -14.43 -33.89 8.44
C GLU A 53 -15.67 -33.41 9.22
N GLY A 54 -16.35 -32.34 8.77
CA GLY A 54 -17.59 -31.83 9.38
C GLY A 54 -17.39 -30.84 10.52
N GLU A 55 -16.16 -30.42 10.81
CA GLU A 55 -15.85 -29.33 11.74
C GLU A 55 -15.31 -28.11 10.97
N PRO A 56 -15.86 -26.90 11.17
CA PRO A 56 -15.45 -25.70 10.45
C PRO A 56 -14.18 -25.09 11.06
N TYR A 57 -13.05 -25.26 10.38
CA TYR A 57 -11.78 -24.63 10.77
C TYR A 57 -11.55 -23.32 10.02
N ASN A 58 -10.98 -22.30 10.68
CA ASN A 58 -10.50 -21.11 9.98
C ASN A 58 -9.20 -21.44 9.22
N LEU A 59 -8.91 -20.69 8.16
CA LEU A 59 -7.72 -20.95 7.32
C LEU A 59 -6.39 -21.01 8.09
N THR A 60 -6.29 -20.27 9.19
CA THR A 60 -5.10 -20.26 10.06
C THR A 60 -5.04 -21.50 10.96
N GLY A 61 -6.16 -21.89 11.57
CA GLY A 61 -6.26 -23.06 12.45
C GLY A 61 -6.12 -24.37 11.67
N TYR A 62 -6.66 -24.44 10.44
CA TYR A 62 -6.42 -25.57 9.55
C TYR A 62 -4.93 -25.72 9.18
N TYR A 63 -4.20 -24.61 9.02
CA TYR A 63 -2.76 -24.64 8.76
C TYR A 63 -1.94 -25.04 10.00
N GLU A 64 -2.33 -24.56 11.19
CA GLU A 64 -1.64 -24.87 12.45
C GLU A 64 -1.86 -26.33 12.87
N GLU A 65 -3.03 -26.90 12.60
CA GLU A 65 -3.40 -28.28 12.91
C GLU A 65 -3.22 -29.23 11.71
N TRP A 66 -2.57 -28.78 10.62
CA TRP A 66 -2.38 -29.55 9.38
C TRP A 66 -1.74 -30.92 9.64
N ASP A 67 -0.73 -30.97 10.53
CA ASP A 67 -0.01 -32.20 10.88
C ASP A 67 -0.87 -33.21 11.67
N MET A 68 -2.04 -32.80 12.17
CA MET A 68 -3.03 -33.66 12.82
C MET A 68 -4.26 -33.97 11.95
N LEU A 69 -4.58 -33.12 10.97
CA LEU A 69 -5.81 -33.17 10.18
C LEU A 69 -5.65 -33.72 8.76
N SER A 70 -4.42 -33.89 8.26
CA SER A 70 -4.16 -34.31 6.87
C SER A 70 -3.11 -35.44 6.82
N ASP A 71 -3.46 -36.58 6.22
CA ASP A 71 -2.58 -37.76 6.10
C ASP A 71 -1.44 -37.60 5.07
N ASP A 72 -1.42 -36.53 4.27
CA ASP A 72 -0.43 -36.29 3.21
C ASP A 72 0.13 -34.84 3.21
N GLU A 73 1.46 -34.71 3.02
CA GLU A 73 2.20 -33.43 3.00
C GLU A 73 2.05 -32.64 1.68
N GLU A 74 1.45 -33.22 0.63
CA GLU A 74 1.47 -32.70 -0.75
C GLU A 74 0.66 -31.41 -1.01
N GLY A 75 -0.03 -30.86 0.00
CA GLY A 75 -0.83 -29.64 -0.12
C GLY A 75 -0.43 -28.48 0.79
N LYS A 76 0.55 -28.66 1.68
CA LYS A 76 0.87 -27.67 2.72
C LYS A 76 1.56 -26.44 2.08
N PRO A 77 0.96 -25.24 2.12
CA PRO A 77 1.67 -24.06 1.64
C PRO A 77 2.91 -23.84 2.52
N ALA A 78 4.08 -23.58 1.92
CA ALA A 78 5.34 -23.44 2.67
C ALA A 78 5.35 -22.33 3.74
N MET A 79 4.32 -21.47 3.77
CA MET A 79 4.10 -20.46 4.79
C MET A 79 2.60 -20.34 5.10
N GLY A 80 2.21 -20.34 6.38
CA GLY A 80 0.82 -20.08 6.83
C GLY A 80 0.43 -18.61 6.90
N ARG A 81 1.40 -17.70 6.73
CA ARG A 81 1.20 -16.24 6.79
C ARG A 81 0.24 -15.65 5.73
N PRO A 82 0.10 -16.23 4.51
CA PRO A 82 -0.94 -15.85 3.55
C PRO A 82 -2.35 -16.29 3.96
N LEU A 83 -2.48 -17.23 4.90
CA LEU A 83 -3.75 -17.78 5.39
C LEU A 83 -4.26 -17.09 6.66
N SER A 84 -3.49 -16.16 7.22
CA SER A 84 -3.95 -15.33 8.35
C SER A 84 -4.90 -14.23 7.90
N THR A 85 -5.64 -13.62 8.83
CA THR A 85 -6.52 -12.49 8.52
C THR A 85 -5.72 -11.37 7.84
N GLN A 86 -5.94 -11.20 6.53
CA GLN A 86 -5.19 -10.24 5.73
C GLN A 86 -6.02 -8.98 5.49
N SER A 87 -5.34 -7.85 5.55
CA SER A 87 -5.88 -6.57 5.08
C SER A 87 -5.37 -6.27 3.66
N PHE A 88 -5.83 -5.17 3.08
CA PHE A 88 -5.26 -4.66 1.83
C PHE A 88 -3.82 -4.17 2.02
N THR A 89 -2.89 -4.91 1.42
CA THR A 89 -1.50 -4.50 1.20
C THR A 89 -1.07 -4.99 -0.18
N PHE A 90 -0.14 -4.28 -0.83
CA PHE A 90 0.23 -4.58 -2.21
C PHE A 90 1.70 -4.98 -2.39
N VAL A 91 2.53 -4.85 -1.35
CA VAL A 91 3.96 -5.21 -1.44
C VAL A 91 4.12 -6.73 -1.55
N ASN A 92 3.63 -7.47 -0.56
CA ASN A 92 3.76 -8.93 -0.56
C ASN A 92 2.92 -9.60 -1.66
N PRO A 93 1.65 -9.20 -1.89
CA PRO A 93 0.86 -9.81 -2.95
C PRO A 93 1.35 -9.56 -4.38
N SER A 94 2.01 -8.44 -4.66
CA SER A 94 2.60 -8.23 -5.99
C SER A 94 3.77 -9.20 -6.26
N ALA A 95 4.57 -9.50 -5.24
CA ALA A 95 5.59 -10.54 -5.34
C ALA A 95 4.97 -11.95 -5.50
N GLN A 96 3.92 -12.25 -4.73
CA GLN A 96 3.17 -13.52 -4.86
C GLN A 96 2.51 -13.66 -6.23
N PHE A 97 1.98 -12.57 -6.79
CA PHE A 97 1.40 -12.54 -8.13
C PHE A 97 2.44 -12.93 -9.19
N VAL A 98 3.66 -12.40 -9.11
CA VAL A 98 4.76 -12.81 -9.99
C VAL A 98 5.09 -14.30 -9.80
N GLY A 99 5.16 -14.77 -8.56
CA GLY A 99 5.35 -16.19 -8.24
C GLY A 99 4.26 -17.10 -8.82
N PHE A 100 2.99 -16.69 -8.75
CA PHE A 100 1.85 -17.41 -9.33
C PHE A 100 1.93 -17.52 -10.86
N ASN A 101 2.36 -16.46 -11.53
CA ASN A 101 2.57 -16.46 -12.98
C ASN A 101 3.73 -17.38 -13.40
N LEU A 102 4.85 -17.35 -12.65
CA LEU A 102 6.01 -18.20 -12.92
C LEU A 102 5.77 -19.68 -12.56
N GLY A 103 4.96 -19.94 -11.53
CA GLY A 103 4.59 -21.28 -11.06
C GLY A 103 3.52 -21.98 -11.91
N GLY A 104 3.13 -21.43 -13.07
CA GLY A 104 2.21 -22.08 -14.00
C GLY A 104 0.74 -22.03 -13.59
N TYR A 105 0.30 -20.95 -12.91
CA TYR A 105 -1.11 -20.74 -12.54
C TYR A 105 -1.70 -21.81 -11.61
N GLN A 106 -0.87 -22.39 -10.74
CA GLN A 106 -1.33 -23.36 -9.75
C GLN A 106 -2.29 -22.71 -8.74
N LEU A 107 -3.49 -23.30 -8.59
CA LEU A 107 -4.52 -22.81 -7.66
C LEU A 107 -4.05 -22.78 -6.20
N SER A 108 -3.06 -23.60 -5.83
CA SER A 108 -2.45 -23.62 -4.49
C SER A 108 -1.73 -22.30 -4.13
N LEU A 109 -1.24 -21.56 -5.13
CA LEU A 109 -0.55 -20.27 -4.92
C LEU A 109 -1.52 -19.07 -4.91
N LEU A 110 -2.82 -19.30 -5.08
CA LEU A 110 -3.82 -18.24 -5.15
C LEU A 110 -4.19 -17.75 -3.74
N SER A 111 -3.57 -16.66 -3.30
CA SER A 111 -3.89 -16.00 -2.03
C SER A 111 -4.95 -14.91 -2.19
N PHE A 112 -5.58 -14.50 -1.08
CA PHE A 112 -6.47 -13.33 -1.04
C PHE A 112 -5.78 -12.08 -1.62
N GLY A 113 -4.51 -11.87 -1.28
CA GLY A 113 -3.72 -10.76 -1.82
C GLY A 113 -3.57 -10.80 -3.34
N VAL A 114 -3.28 -11.98 -3.92
CA VAL A 114 -3.15 -12.13 -5.38
C VAL A 114 -4.48 -11.82 -6.06
N MET A 115 -5.60 -12.34 -5.53
CA MET A 115 -6.94 -12.02 -6.02
C MET A 115 -7.26 -10.52 -5.91
N ALA A 116 -6.84 -9.86 -4.82
CA ALA A 116 -7.00 -8.42 -4.64
C ALA A 116 -6.22 -7.61 -5.69
N VAL A 117 -4.97 -8.00 -6.01
CA VAL A 117 -4.17 -7.37 -7.08
C VAL A 117 -4.87 -7.50 -8.43
N PHE A 118 -5.31 -8.72 -8.79
CA PHE A 118 -6.08 -8.94 -10.02
C PHE A 118 -7.37 -8.11 -10.04
N GLY A 119 -8.10 -8.06 -8.93
CA GLY A 119 -9.34 -7.30 -8.78
C GLY A 119 -9.15 -5.80 -8.98
N VAL A 120 -8.06 -5.20 -8.46
CA VAL A 120 -7.75 -3.78 -8.67
C VAL A 120 -7.40 -3.51 -10.14
N ILE A 121 -6.63 -4.39 -10.77
CA ILE A 121 -6.26 -4.24 -12.20
C ILE A 121 -7.52 -4.31 -13.08
N LEU A 122 -8.34 -5.35 -12.93
CA LEU A 122 -9.55 -5.53 -13.73
C LEU A 122 -10.62 -4.49 -13.41
N GLY A 123 -10.77 -4.11 -12.14
CA GLY A 123 -11.73 -3.10 -11.70
C GLY A 123 -11.38 -1.71 -12.22
N SER A 124 -10.10 -1.31 -12.16
CA SER A 124 -9.65 -0.02 -12.71
C SER A 124 -9.78 0.02 -14.24
N LEU A 125 -9.48 -1.08 -14.93
CA LEU A 125 -9.70 -1.21 -16.37
C LEU A 125 -11.18 -1.11 -16.73
N PHE A 126 -12.05 -1.85 -16.04
CA PHE A 126 -13.49 -1.80 -16.27
C PHE A 126 -14.03 -0.38 -16.06
N TRP A 127 -13.63 0.28 -14.97
CA TRP A 127 -14.02 1.67 -14.70
C TRP A 127 -13.52 2.64 -15.78
N ALA A 128 -12.28 2.48 -16.26
CA ALA A 128 -11.72 3.31 -17.32
C ALA A 128 -12.50 3.15 -18.65
N LEU A 129 -12.94 1.93 -18.97
CA LEU A 129 -13.74 1.64 -20.17
C LEU A 129 -15.17 2.21 -20.04
N VAL A 130 -15.83 2.01 -18.91
CA VAL A 130 -17.19 2.51 -18.65
C VAL A 130 -17.22 4.05 -18.62
N SER A 131 -16.24 4.68 -17.98
CA SER A 131 -16.09 6.13 -17.97
C SER A 131 -15.62 6.73 -19.30
N LYS A 132 -15.33 5.88 -20.31
CA LYS A 132 -14.82 6.26 -21.64
C LYS A 132 -13.54 7.10 -21.60
N ASN A 133 -12.76 6.95 -20.53
CA ASN A 133 -11.50 7.66 -20.32
C ASN A 133 -10.27 6.77 -20.57
N PHE A 134 -10.48 5.57 -21.12
CA PHE A 134 -9.39 4.67 -21.46
C PHE A 134 -8.50 5.28 -22.55
N ARG A 135 -7.24 5.52 -22.20
CA ARG A 135 -6.19 6.04 -23.08
C ARG A 135 -4.95 5.18 -22.90
N ILE A 136 -4.34 4.79 -24.00
CA ILE A 136 -3.06 4.07 -23.99
C ILE A 136 -1.97 5.14 -24.06
N GLU A 137 -1.21 5.27 -22.98
CA GLU A 137 -0.09 6.19 -22.88
C GLU A 137 1.22 5.40 -22.81
N TRP A 138 2.27 5.98 -23.40
CA TRP A 138 3.62 5.43 -23.37
C TRP A 138 4.59 6.47 -22.81
N PHE A 139 5.76 6.01 -22.33
CA PHE A 139 6.78 6.88 -21.77
C PHE A 139 7.21 7.97 -22.74
N ALA A 140 7.33 9.20 -22.25
CA ALA A 140 7.68 10.35 -23.07
C ALA A 140 9.12 10.29 -23.60
N SER A 141 10.02 9.60 -22.88
CA SER A 141 11.40 9.38 -23.31
C SER A 141 12.01 8.12 -22.67
N VAL A 142 13.13 7.65 -23.22
CA VAL A 142 13.90 6.55 -22.62
C VAL A 142 14.39 6.91 -21.21
N ARG A 143 14.77 8.18 -20.98
CA ARG A 143 15.18 8.67 -19.67
C ARG A 143 14.02 8.61 -18.66
N ASP A 144 12.82 8.94 -19.12
CA ASP A 144 11.61 8.87 -18.30
C ASP A 144 11.28 7.43 -17.90
N PHE A 145 11.42 6.46 -18.82
CA PHE A 145 11.30 5.04 -18.52
C PHE A 145 12.30 4.59 -17.43
N PHE A 146 13.58 4.97 -17.54
CA PHE A 146 14.58 4.62 -16.53
C PHE A 146 14.29 5.25 -15.16
N ASN A 147 13.78 6.48 -15.11
CA ASN A 147 13.39 7.12 -13.85
C ASN A 147 12.25 6.35 -13.17
N HIS A 148 11.23 5.94 -13.94
CA HIS A 148 10.12 5.12 -13.44
C HIS A 148 10.59 3.74 -12.97
N LEU A 149 11.49 3.10 -13.71
CA LEU A 149 12.06 1.80 -13.34
C LEU A 149 12.85 1.88 -12.03
N ILE A 150 13.71 2.89 -11.88
CA ILE A 150 14.46 3.14 -10.63
C ILE A 150 13.48 3.39 -9.48
N GLY A 151 12.42 4.19 -9.70
CA GLY A 151 11.36 4.41 -8.73
C GLY A 151 10.67 3.12 -8.30
N ALA A 152 10.30 2.26 -9.24
CA ALA A 152 9.66 0.97 -8.96
C ALA A 152 10.56 0.04 -8.13
N VAL A 153 11.86 -0.04 -8.44
CA VAL A 153 12.83 -0.82 -7.67
C VAL A 153 12.97 -0.27 -6.24
N LEU A 154 13.11 1.05 -6.08
CA LEU A 154 13.19 1.70 -4.77
C LEU A 154 11.91 1.49 -3.95
N MET A 155 10.73 1.56 -4.57
CA MET A 155 9.46 1.27 -3.91
C MET A 155 9.35 -0.20 -3.47
N GLY A 156 9.83 -1.15 -4.27
CA GLY A 156 9.84 -2.57 -3.92
C GLY A 156 10.75 -2.87 -2.71
N ILE A 157 11.98 -2.35 -2.74
CA ILE A 157 12.93 -2.47 -1.63
C ILE A 157 12.38 -1.78 -0.38
N GLY A 158 11.95 -0.52 -0.51
CA GLY A 158 11.40 0.27 0.59
C GLY A 158 10.15 -0.35 1.20
N GLY A 159 9.23 -0.85 0.38
CA GLY A 159 8.01 -1.52 0.85
C GLY A 159 8.31 -2.81 1.62
N THR A 160 9.35 -3.55 1.22
CA THR A 160 9.79 -4.75 1.94
C THR A 160 10.41 -4.39 3.29
N LEU A 161 11.29 -3.37 3.32
CA LEU A 161 11.90 -2.88 4.56
C LEU A 161 10.87 -2.28 5.54
N ALA A 162 9.87 -1.58 5.01
CA ALA A 162 8.76 -1.03 5.80
C ALA A 162 7.69 -2.06 6.17
N LEU A 163 7.84 -3.32 5.72
CA LEU A 163 6.86 -4.40 5.88
C LEU A 163 5.45 -4.00 5.40
N GLY A 164 5.35 -3.14 4.38
CA GLY A 164 4.08 -2.69 3.81
C GLY A 164 4.20 -1.47 2.92
N CYS A 165 3.08 -1.12 2.28
CA CYS A 165 2.90 0.09 1.47
C CYS A 165 2.04 1.13 2.21
N THR A 166 1.68 2.22 1.52
CA THR A 166 0.75 3.24 2.02
C THR A 166 -0.60 2.67 2.45
N PHE A 167 -1.17 1.71 1.72
CA PHE A 167 -2.41 1.04 2.14
C PHE A 167 -2.18 0.21 3.41
N GLY A 168 -1.13 -0.62 3.42
CA GLY A 168 -0.83 -1.52 4.53
C GLY A 168 -0.43 -0.78 5.82
N GLN A 169 0.55 0.11 5.77
CA GLN A 169 1.02 0.83 6.95
C GLN A 169 0.19 2.08 7.26
N GLY A 170 -0.29 2.78 6.23
CA GLY A 170 -1.05 4.02 6.40
C GLY A 170 -2.51 3.82 6.73
N ILE A 171 -3.20 2.84 6.15
CA ILE A 171 -4.62 2.62 6.44
C ILE A 171 -4.79 1.49 7.45
N THR A 172 -4.35 0.28 7.13
CA THR A 172 -4.51 -0.87 8.04
C THR A 172 -3.70 -0.68 9.33
N GLY A 173 -2.41 -0.39 9.21
CA GLY A 173 -1.49 -0.32 10.34
C GLY A 173 -1.77 0.85 11.30
N LEU A 174 -2.16 2.01 10.78
CA LEU A 174 -2.62 3.12 11.63
C LEU A 174 -3.94 2.79 12.33
N SER A 175 -4.85 2.06 11.68
CA SER A 175 -6.12 1.65 12.27
C SER A 175 -5.95 0.68 13.44
N THR A 176 -4.87 -0.10 13.47
CA THR A 176 -4.52 -0.97 14.60
C THR A 176 -3.72 -0.25 15.69
N LEU A 177 -3.46 1.06 15.54
CA LEU A 177 -2.61 1.88 16.41
C LEU A 177 -1.19 1.31 16.59
N ALA A 178 -0.66 0.60 15.60
CA ALA A 178 0.68 0.03 15.68
C ALA A 178 1.75 1.13 15.57
N VAL A 179 2.62 1.24 16.59
CA VAL A 179 3.70 2.24 16.62
C VAL A 179 4.63 2.13 15.40
N GLY A 180 4.92 0.90 14.97
CA GLY A 180 5.73 0.66 13.76
C GLY A 180 5.09 1.24 12.49
N SER A 181 3.76 1.22 12.39
CA SER A 181 3.02 1.77 11.25
C SER A 181 3.07 3.29 11.20
N PHE A 182 3.05 3.97 12.35
CA PHE A 182 3.26 5.42 12.40
C PHE A 182 4.65 5.80 11.88
N LEU A 183 5.69 5.09 12.33
CA LEU A 183 7.06 5.36 11.89
C LEU A 183 7.24 5.11 10.38
N ALA A 184 6.73 3.98 9.89
CA ALA A 184 6.75 3.64 8.48
C ALA A 184 5.99 4.67 7.64
N PHE A 185 4.79 5.06 8.06
CA PHE A 185 3.96 6.04 7.36
C PHE A 185 4.64 7.42 7.31
N ILE A 186 5.18 7.91 8.42
CA ILE A 186 5.93 9.18 8.45
C ILE A 186 7.13 9.11 7.50
N GLY A 187 7.87 8.00 7.49
CA GLY A 187 8.98 7.77 6.57
C GLY A 187 8.56 7.82 5.10
N ILE A 188 7.43 7.18 4.76
CA ILE A 188 6.87 7.21 3.41
C ILE A 188 6.47 8.63 3.01
N VAL A 189 5.71 9.34 3.85
CA VAL A 189 5.28 10.73 3.60
C VAL A 189 6.49 11.65 3.44
N PHE A 190 7.49 11.50 4.31
CA PHE A 190 8.72 12.28 4.25
C PHE A 190 9.49 12.01 2.95
N GLY A 191 9.66 10.74 2.58
CA GLY A 191 10.31 10.34 1.33
C GLY A 191 9.60 10.91 0.10
N SER A 192 8.27 10.76 0.03
CA SER A 192 7.46 11.31 -1.06
C SER A 192 7.53 12.83 -1.14
N ALA A 193 7.44 13.53 -0.01
CA ALA A 193 7.54 14.99 0.03
C ALA A 193 8.93 15.48 -0.42
N LEU A 194 10.00 14.80 0.02
CA LEU A 194 11.37 15.11 -0.38
C LEU A 194 11.56 14.89 -1.88
N THR A 195 11.16 13.74 -2.42
CA THR A 195 11.27 13.45 -3.85
C THR A 195 10.46 14.43 -4.69
N MET A 196 9.24 14.78 -4.28
CA MET A 196 8.41 15.75 -5.00
C MET A 196 9.11 17.12 -5.07
N LYS A 197 9.67 17.61 -3.95
CA LYS A 197 10.43 18.87 -3.94
C LYS A 197 11.66 18.81 -4.85
N ILE A 198 12.43 17.72 -4.79
CA ILE A 198 13.62 17.56 -5.63
C ILE A 198 13.24 17.62 -7.12
N GLN A 199 12.20 16.89 -7.53
CA GLN A 199 11.76 16.90 -8.93
C GLN A 199 11.24 18.27 -9.35
N TYR A 200 10.51 18.96 -8.48
CA TYR A 200 10.02 20.31 -8.75
C TYR A 200 11.17 21.30 -8.96
N TYR A 201 12.21 21.23 -8.14
CA TYR A 201 13.42 22.05 -8.30
C TYR A 201 14.18 21.76 -9.59
N LYS A 202 14.28 20.49 -9.99
CA LYS A 202 14.92 20.11 -11.26
C LYS A 202 14.11 20.52 -12.49
N MET A 203 12.80 20.70 -12.36
CA MET A 203 11.95 21.27 -13.41
C MET A 203 12.08 22.79 -13.49
N LEU A 204 12.24 23.48 -12.35
CA LEU A 204 12.36 24.94 -12.30
C LEU A 204 13.76 25.43 -12.69
N TYR A 205 14.80 24.67 -12.33
CA TYR A 205 16.19 24.99 -12.64
C TYR A 205 16.80 23.86 -13.48
N GLU A 206 16.79 24.01 -14.80
CA GLU A 206 17.25 22.98 -15.75
C GLU A 206 18.73 22.59 -15.56
N ASP A 207 19.57 23.51 -15.08
CA ASP A 207 21.00 23.30 -14.81
C ASP A 207 21.31 22.82 -13.38
N ALA A 208 20.30 22.67 -12.51
CA ALA A 208 20.54 22.30 -11.12
C ALA A 208 20.96 20.83 -10.97
N SER A 209 22.08 20.60 -10.28
CA SER A 209 22.49 19.24 -9.93
C SER A 209 21.51 18.61 -8.93
N PHE A 210 21.40 17.27 -8.94
CA PHE A 210 20.54 16.56 -7.98
C PHE A 210 20.90 16.89 -6.53
N LEU A 211 22.19 17.09 -6.23
CA LEU A 211 22.65 17.42 -4.89
C LEU A 211 22.22 18.81 -4.45
N ASP A 212 22.22 19.79 -5.35
CA ASP A 212 21.79 21.15 -5.02
C ASP A 212 20.27 21.21 -4.78
N ALA A 213 19.50 20.45 -5.57
CA ALA A 213 18.06 20.26 -5.36
C ALA A 213 17.77 19.51 -4.05
N LEU A 214 18.54 18.48 -3.72
CA LEU A 214 18.41 17.73 -2.47
C LEU A 214 18.71 18.60 -1.24
N ILE A 215 19.84 19.30 -1.23
CA ILE A 215 20.23 20.18 -0.12
C ILE A 215 19.19 21.27 0.08
N THR A 216 18.74 21.91 -1.01
CA THR A 216 17.70 22.96 -0.93
C THR A 216 16.39 22.38 -0.40
N SER A 217 15.96 21.20 -0.85
CA SER A 217 14.76 20.53 -0.35
C SER A 217 14.85 20.19 1.14
N LEU A 218 16.02 19.76 1.62
CA LEU A 218 16.26 19.47 3.04
C LEU A 218 16.29 20.75 3.90
N VAL A 219 16.79 21.87 3.37
CA VAL A 219 16.72 23.17 4.03
C VAL A 219 15.27 23.63 4.17
N GLU A 220 14.45 23.46 3.13
CA GLU A 220 13.01 23.80 3.18
C GLU A 220 12.23 22.93 4.17
N LEU A 221 12.57 21.65 4.26
CA LEU A 221 12.00 20.74 5.26
C LEU A 221 12.54 21.02 6.68
N LYS A 222 13.31 22.09 6.88
CA LYS A 222 13.91 22.53 8.15
C LYS A 222 14.85 21.50 8.78
N LEU A 223 15.41 20.59 7.97
CA LEU A 223 16.38 19.59 8.41
C LEU A 223 17.82 20.08 8.32
N LEU A 224 18.10 21.06 7.45
CA LEU A 224 19.41 21.69 7.31
C LEU A 224 19.35 23.20 7.60
N PRO A 225 20.46 23.79 8.07
CA PRO A 225 20.52 25.23 8.33
C PRO A 225 20.37 26.03 7.04
N LYS A 226 19.71 27.19 7.14
CA LYS A 226 19.42 28.08 6.00
C LYS A 226 20.67 28.53 5.22
N SER A 227 21.85 28.50 5.84
CA SER A 227 23.14 28.85 5.24
C SER A 227 23.62 27.86 4.18
N MET A 228 23.13 26.61 4.18
CA MET A 228 23.53 25.59 3.21
C MET A 228 22.68 25.60 1.93
N ARG A 229 21.72 26.53 1.80
CA ARG A 229 20.84 26.65 0.64
C ARG A 229 21.66 26.98 -0.61
N ARG A 230 21.41 26.26 -1.70
CA ARG A 230 22.13 26.41 -2.98
C ARG A 230 21.26 26.93 -4.14
N LEU A 231 19.95 26.83 -4.03
CA LEU A 231 18.99 27.34 -5.01
C LEU A 231 18.06 28.38 -4.35
N GLU A 232 17.50 29.30 -5.14
CA GLU A 232 16.53 30.27 -4.64
C GLU A 232 15.25 29.57 -4.16
N GLN A 233 14.57 30.21 -3.19
CA GLN A 233 13.40 29.63 -2.54
C GLN A 233 12.18 29.75 -3.44
N LEU A 234 11.32 28.72 -3.40
CA LEU A 234 9.96 28.78 -3.97
C LEU A 234 9.10 29.82 -3.23
#